data_AF-A0A7W8VKL7-F1
#
_entry.id   AF-A0A7W8VKL7-F1
#
_cell.length_a   1.000
_cell.length_b   1.000
_cell.length_c   1.000
_cell.angle_alpha   90.00
_cell.angle_beta   90.00
_cell.angle_gamma   90.00
#
_symmetry.space_group_name_H-M   'P 1'
#
loop_
_entity.id
_entity.type
_entity.pdbx_description
1 polymer ?
#
loop_
_entity_poly.entity_id
_entity_poly.type
_entity_poly.pdbx_seq_one_letter_code
_entity_poly.pdbx_strand_id
1 'polypeptide(L)'
;MNKLLIASIVCFFLASCQKTYELAAPDDFSVEPEKTSYKIGDSVRFVINGKPENIVFWSGEVGRKYEFRKRTVVEGNSISLNFKTFAQFGLMPIDQSVIKVYVSTDFSGKYDAASVRAATWEDITDKAVLSSGLDQTPSGNIDLNSFAARNKSMALALAYKTSVIKPEAQQNRWVVRSFDLKSTNQQGEETVLATMATAGWTAFNFSGPATTWSITSAQLLTVRNSTELDDDWVVTKQFNPNSTTPDIGESIKNISQNLTNYTRVYTKAGVYKVTFVATNANLERSATVVKEIELNITQ
;
A
#
# COMPACT_ATOMS: atom_id res chain seq x y z
N MET A 1 -38.80 55.42 33.81
CA MET A 1 -38.32 55.72 32.45
C MET A 1 -36.85 55.35 32.16
N ASN A 2 -36.04 54.83 33.09
CA ASN A 2 -34.58 54.69 32.85
C ASN A 2 -34.02 53.26 32.78
N LYS A 3 -34.84 52.20 32.73
CA LYS A 3 -34.33 50.81 32.61
C LYS A 3 -34.64 50.12 31.26
N LEU A 4 -35.61 50.64 30.51
CA LEU A 4 -35.97 50.12 29.18
C LEU A 4 -35.12 50.71 28.04
N LEU A 5 -34.38 51.80 28.29
CA LEU A 5 -33.51 52.44 27.29
C LEU A 5 -32.12 51.79 27.17
N ILE A 6 -31.68 51.01 28.16
CA ILE A 6 -30.35 50.37 28.16
C ILE A 6 -30.37 49.04 27.40
N ALA A 7 -31.51 48.34 27.37
CA ALA A 7 -31.67 47.08 26.63
C ALA A 7 -31.66 47.27 25.10
N SER A 8 -32.04 48.46 24.62
CA SER A 8 -32.12 48.75 23.18
C SER A 8 -30.78 49.15 22.56
N ILE A 9 -29.79 49.54 23.38
CA ILE A 9 -28.44 49.95 22.92
C ILE A 9 -27.46 48.75 22.89
N VAL A 10 -27.71 47.71 23.70
CA VAL A 10 -26.87 46.50 23.72
C VAL A 10 -27.17 45.54 22.55
N CYS A 11 -28.37 45.60 21.96
CA CYS A 11 -28.73 44.74 20.81
C CYS A 11 -28.11 45.15 19.47
N PHE A 12 -27.48 46.33 19.36
CA PHE A 12 -26.90 46.80 18.09
C PHE A 12 -25.43 46.41 17.86
N PHE A 13 -24.77 45.74 18.83
CA PHE A 13 -23.35 45.36 18.72
C PHE A 13 -23.08 43.90 18.30
N LEU A 14 -24.11 43.10 18.01
CA LEU A 14 -23.93 41.70 17.59
C LEU A 14 -24.04 41.47 16.07
N ALA A 15 -24.11 42.54 15.27
CA ALA A 15 -23.87 42.43 13.83
C ALA A 15 -22.35 42.33 13.56
N SER A 16 -21.74 41.23 14.00
CA SER A 16 -20.44 40.82 13.47
C SER A 16 -20.68 40.44 12.02
N CYS A 17 -20.32 41.33 11.10
CA CYS A 17 -20.15 40.97 9.69
C CYS A 17 -19.04 39.90 9.64
N GLN A 18 -19.40 38.62 9.73
CA GLN A 18 -18.58 37.57 9.15
C GLN A 18 -18.50 37.90 7.67
N LYS A 19 -17.41 38.56 7.25
CA LYS A 19 -17.02 38.59 5.85
C LYS A 19 -16.78 37.15 5.44
N THR A 20 -17.82 36.52 4.95
CA THR A 20 -17.74 35.25 4.24
C THR A 20 -16.94 35.57 2.98
N TYR A 21 -15.66 35.21 2.99
CA TYR A 21 -14.87 35.17 1.77
C TYR A 21 -15.52 34.13 0.88
N GLU A 22 -16.33 34.58 -0.07
CA GLU A 22 -16.94 33.72 -1.06
C GLU A 22 -15.81 33.12 -1.90
N LEU A 23 -15.58 31.82 -1.70
CA LEU A 23 -14.57 31.09 -2.47
C LEU A 23 -15.13 30.86 -3.87
N ALA A 24 -14.64 31.64 -4.83
CA ALA A 24 -14.92 31.41 -6.24
C ALA A 24 -13.96 30.36 -6.80
N ALA A 25 -14.49 29.44 -7.61
CA ALA A 25 -13.67 28.61 -8.47
C ALA A 25 -12.84 29.50 -9.41
N PRO A 26 -11.63 29.09 -9.80
CA PRO A 26 -10.85 29.82 -10.79
C PRO A 26 -11.43 29.59 -12.19
N ASP A 27 -12.66 30.06 -12.43
CA ASP A 27 -13.41 29.81 -13.67
C ASP A 27 -12.79 30.50 -14.89
N ASP A 28 -11.99 31.55 -14.65
CA ASP A 28 -11.17 32.22 -15.66
C ASP A 28 -9.88 31.46 -16.01
N PHE A 29 -9.60 30.34 -15.33
CA PHE A 29 -8.43 29.52 -15.59
C PHE A 29 -8.50 28.88 -16.97
N SER A 30 -7.51 29.20 -17.79
CA SER A 30 -7.25 28.53 -19.06
C SER A 30 -5.77 28.21 -19.19
N VAL A 31 -5.50 27.12 -19.88
CA VAL A 31 -4.14 26.69 -20.21
C VAL A 31 -4.16 26.12 -21.61
N GLU A 32 -3.26 26.60 -22.45
CA GLU A 32 -3.15 26.18 -23.84
C GLU A 32 -1.66 25.98 -24.18
N PRO A 33 -1.30 24.88 -24.86
CA PRO A 33 0.05 24.74 -25.37
C PRO A 33 0.21 25.61 -26.64
N GLU A 34 1.44 26.02 -26.95
CA GLU A 34 1.72 26.76 -28.19
C GLU A 34 1.41 25.92 -29.46
N LYS A 35 1.47 24.58 -29.35
CA LYS A 35 1.14 23.60 -30.39
C LYS A 35 0.57 22.34 -29.73
N THR A 36 -0.04 21.44 -30.50
CA THR A 36 -0.45 20.12 -30.00
C THR A 36 0.45 18.99 -30.48
N SER A 37 1.44 19.28 -31.33
CA SER A 37 2.43 18.31 -31.80
C SER A 37 3.84 18.86 -31.69
N TYR A 38 4.75 18.04 -31.16
CA TYR A 38 6.16 18.38 -30.89
C TYR A 38 7.06 17.19 -31.20
N LYS A 39 8.36 17.41 -31.38
CA LYS A 39 9.36 16.34 -31.44
C LYS A 39 9.88 15.98 -30.05
N ILE A 40 10.45 14.79 -29.91
CA ILE A 40 11.22 14.42 -28.72
C ILE A 40 12.28 15.48 -28.44
N GLY A 41 12.38 15.92 -27.18
CA GLY A 41 13.33 16.93 -26.75
C GLY A 41 12.88 18.38 -26.96
N ASP A 42 11.79 18.62 -27.70
CA ASP A 42 11.21 19.95 -27.81
C ASP A 42 10.65 20.42 -26.46
N SER A 43 10.73 21.74 -26.27
CA SER A 43 10.19 22.44 -25.13
C SER A 43 8.70 22.71 -25.35
N VAL A 44 7.84 21.95 -24.68
CA VAL A 44 6.38 22.17 -24.70
C VAL A 44 6.06 23.28 -23.72
N ARG A 45 5.73 24.46 -24.25
CA ARG A 45 5.33 25.61 -23.45
C ARG A 45 3.82 25.74 -23.39
N PHE A 46 3.30 25.81 -22.17
CA PHE A 46 1.91 26.05 -21.84
C PHE A 46 1.73 27.49 -21.40
N VAL A 47 0.84 28.23 -22.05
CA VAL A 47 0.43 29.58 -21.65
C VAL A 47 -0.71 29.44 -20.66
N ILE A 48 -0.57 30.08 -19.50
CA ILE A 48 -1.53 30.00 -18.39
C ILE A 48 -2.17 31.36 -18.18
N ASN A 49 -3.50 31.40 -18.19
CA ASN A 49 -4.29 32.59 -17.87
C ASN A 49 -5.22 32.32 -16.69
N GLY A 50 -5.77 33.41 -16.15
CA GLY A 50 -6.60 33.41 -14.95
C GLY A 50 -5.77 33.59 -13.68
N LYS A 51 -6.44 33.52 -12.52
CA LYS A 51 -5.78 33.72 -11.21
C LYS A 51 -6.00 32.54 -10.25
N PRO A 52 -5.63 31.31 -10.64
CA PRO A 52 -5.71 30.18 -9.72
C PRO A 52 -4.68 30.33 -8.61
N GLU A 53 -5.04 29.97 -7.38
CA GLU A 53 -4.13 29.99 -6.24
C GLU A 53 -3.06 28.90 -6.36
N ASN A 54 -3.48 27.66 -6.64
CA ASN A 54 -2.60 26.50 -6.76
C ASN A 54 -2.79 25.84 -8.12
N ILE A 55 -1.71 25.28 -8.68
CA ILE A 55 -1.76 24.48 -9.90
C ILE A 55 -0.94 23.21 -9.73
N VAL A 56 -1.58 22.06 -9.99
CA VAL A 56 -0.94 20.75 -10.08
C VAL A 56 -0.96 20.29 -11.54
N PHE A 57 0.20 19.87 -12.03
CA PHE A 57 0.43 19.39 -13.39
C PHE A 57 0.62 17.87 -13.43
N TRP A 58 -0.05 17.20 -14.35
CA TRP A 58 0.18 15.80 -14.70
C TRP A 58 0.64 15.72 -16.16
N SER A 59 1.83 15.17 -16.39
CA SER A 59 2.40 15.08 -17.74
C SER A 59 1.76 14.01 -18.62
N GLY A 60 1.00 13.08 -18.05
CA GLY A 60 0.47 11.92 -18.78
C GLY A 60 1.51 10.81 -19.01
N GLU A 61 2.76 11.01 -18.56
CA GLU A 61 3.78 9.96 -18.52
C GLU A 61 3.43 8.87 -17.50
N VAL A 62 4.13 7.74 -17.56
CA VAL A 62 3.96 6.64 -16.58
C VAL A 62 4.17 7.17 -15.15
N GLY A 63 3.24 6.85 -14.25
CA GLY A 63 3.24 7.34 -12.86
C GLY A 63 2.74 8.79 -12.69
N ARG A 64 2.37 9.47 -13.78
CA ARG A 64 1.97 10.89 -13.83
C ARG A 64 0.66 11.12 -14.59
N LYS A 65 -0.29 10.17 -14.56
CA LYS A 65 -1.60 10.27 -15.23
C LYS A 65 -2.72 10.68 -14.27
N TYR A 66 -3.42 11.78 -14.59
CA TYR A 66 -4.54 12.30 -13.76
C TYR A 66 -5.65 11.27 -13.52
N GLU A 67 -5.98 10.48 -14.53
CA GLU A 67 -7.03 9.44 -14.44
C GLU A 67 -6.72 8.37 -13.39
N PHE A 68 -5.43 8.15 -13.07
CA PHE A 68 -4.99 7.16 -12.07
C PHE A 68 -4.64 7.77 -10.71
N ARG A 69 -4.90 9.07 -10.49
CA ARG A 69 -4.63 9.75 -9.20
C ARG A 69 -5.38 9.20 -7.99
N LYS A 70 -6.46 8.45 -8.23
CA LYS A 70 -7.26 7.78 -7.19
C LYS A 70 -7.20 6.25 -7.32
N ARG A 71 -6.40 5.73 -8.25
CA ARG A 71 -6.30 4.30 -8.50
C ARG A 71 -5.48 3.68 -7.37
N THR A 72 -6.12 2.81 -6.60
CA THR A 72 -5.49 2.05 -5.52
C THR A 72 -5.38 0.57 -5.85
N VAL A 73 -5.97 0.11 -6.96
CA VAL A 73 -6.00 -1.29 -7.39
C VAL A 73 -5.70 -1.42 -8.89
N VAL A 74 -4.89 -2.41 -9.28
CA VAL A 74 -4.60 -2.84 -10.66
C VAL A 74 -4.65 -4.36 -10.71
N GLU A 75 -5.48 -4.89 -11.61
CA GLU A 75 -5.58 -6.32 -11.85
C GLU A 75 -4.47 -6.81 -12.79
N GLY A 76 -4.12 -8.09 -12.70
CA GLY A 76 -3.10 -8.73 -13.54
C GLY A 76 -1.67 -8.56 -13.03
N ASN A 77 -1.48 -8.14 -11.77
CA ASN A 77 -0.20 -8.24 -11.10
C ASN A 77 0.13 -9.70 -10.78
N SER A 78 1.40 -10.10 -10.98
CA SER A 78 1.88 -11.39 -10.49
C SER A 78 2.40 -11.27 -9.07
N ILE A 79 2.03 -12.19 -8.18
CA ILE A 79 2.40 -12.19 -6.76
C ILE A 79 3.36 -13.34 -6.47
N SER A 80 4.51 -12.99 -5.88
CA SER A 80 5.54 -13.95 -5.48
C SER A 80 5.85 -13.81 -4.00
N LEU A 81 5.91 -14.94 -3.30
CA LEU A 81 6.40 -15.05 -1.93
C LEU A 81 7.76 -15.76 -1.92
N ASN A 82 8.72 -15.22 -1.19
CA ASN A 82 9.96 -15.89 -0.86
C ASN A 82 10.26 -15.69 0.63
N PHE A 83 10.74 -16.72 1.31
CA PHE A 83 11.20 -16.64 2.69
C PHE A 83 12.34 -17.62 2.91
N LYS A 84 13.09 -17.44 3.99
CA LYS A 84 14.19 -18.35 4.35
C LYS A 84 13.90 -19.04 5.66
N THR A 85 14.19 -20.33 5.75
CA THR A 85 14.01 -21.12 6.98
C THR A 85 15.31 -21.71 7.49
N PHE A 86 15.31 -22.00 8.80
CA PHE A 86 16.34 -22.76 9.48
C PHE A 86 15.70 -23.66 10.53
N ALA A 87 15.78 -24.97 10.33
CA ALA A 87 15.49 -25.95 11.37
C ALA A 87 16.78 -26.23 12.13
N GLN A 88 16.85 -25.79 13.39
CA GLN A 88 18.08 -25.86 14.19
C GLN A 88 17.89 -26.65 15.48
N PHE A 89 19.01 -27.14 16.03
CA PHE A 89 19.02 -28.09 17.14
C PHE A 89 18.29 -29.39 16.80
N GLY A 90 18.06 -30.24 17.81
CA GLY A 90 17.28 -31.45 17.67
C GLY A 90 17.98 -32.56 16.88
N LEU A 91 17.24 -33.64 16.63
CA LEU A 91 17.72 -34.75 15.83
C LEU A 91 17.54 -34.52 14.34
N MET A 92 18.32 -35.25 13.56
CA MET A 92 18.18 -35.43 12.11
C MET A 92 17.59 -36.82 11.83
N PRO A 93 16.79 -36.99 10.75
CA PRO A 93 16.37 -35.97 9.79
C PRO A 93 15.36 -34.99 10.41
N ILE A 94 15.35 -33.76 9.89
CA ILE A 94 14.39 -32.74 10.29
C ILE A 94 12.97 -33.20 9.93
N ASP A 95 12.08 -33.16 10.92
CA ASP A 95 10.65 -33.35 10.69
C ASP A 95 10.06 -32.06 10.14
N GLN A 96 9.89 -31.99 8.82
CA GLN A 96 9.30 -30.83 8.14
C GLN A 96 7.77 -30.82 8.20
N SER A 97 7.13 -31.92 8.64
CA SER A 97 5.67 -32.01 8.70
C SER A 97 5.05 -31.07 9.74
N VAL A 98 5.88 -30.62 10.70
CA VAL A 98 5.47 -29.74 11.80
C VAL A 98 5.39 -28.27 11.41
N ILE A 99 5.92 -27.86 10.25
CA ILE A 99 5.83 -26.48 9.78
C ILE A 99 4.97 -26.43 8.53
N LYS A 100 3.99 -25.53 8.53
CA LYS A 100 3.05 -25.33 7.43
C LYS A 100 2.99 -23.87 7.02
N VAL A 101 2.78 -23.66 5.72
CA VAL A 101 2.55 -22.35 5.12
C VAL A 101 1.13 -22.34 4.58
N TYR A 102 0.33 -21.37 5.02
CA TYR A 102 -1.06 -21.24 4.61
C TYR A 102 -1.34 -19.87 4.01
N VAL A 103 -2.32 -19.82 3.11
CA VAL A 103 -2.93 -18.58 2.61
C VAL A 103 -4.43 -18.59 2.94
N SER A 104 -4.96 -17.46 3.37
CA SER A 104 -6.41 -17.25 3.48
C SER A 104 -6.82 -16.02 2.67
N THR A 105 -7.94 -16.13 1.94
CA THR A 105 -8.58 -15.02 1.19
C THR A 105 -9.96 -14.67 1.75
N ASP A 106 -10.37 -15.28 2.86
CA ASP A 106 -11.64 -15.07 3.56
C ASP A 106 -11.47 -14.68 5.03
N PHE A 107 -10.23 -14.58 5.53
CA PHE A 107 -9.95 -14.09 6.87
C PHE A 107 -10.60 -12.72 7.09
N SER A 108 -11.30 -12.57 8.22
CA SER A 108 -12.11 -11.39 8.51
C SER A 108 -11.29 -10.13 8.81
N GLY A 109 -9.98 -10.27 9.02
CA GLY A 109 -9.10 -9.19 9.47
C GLY A 109 -9.20 -8.90 10.97
N LYS A 110 -9.95 -9.70 11.73
CA LYS A 110 -9.98 -9.64 13.20
C LYS A 110 -8.92 -10.57 13.78
N TYR A 111 -7.91 -9.99 14.43
CA TYR A 111 -6.76 -10.72 14.96
C TYR A 111 -7.05 -11.29 16.35
N ASP A 112 -8.04 -12.18 16.41
CA ASP A 112 -8.39 -12.97 17.59
C ASP A 112 -8.42 -14.47 17.22
N ALA A 113 -8.23 -15.34 18.21
CA ALA A 113 -8.10 -16.77 17.99
C ALA A 113 -9.35 -17.43 17.39
N ALA A 114 -10.54 -16.88 17.63
CA ALA A 114 -11.78 -17.41 17.07
C ALA A 114 -11.88 -17.09 15.58
N SER A 115 -11.57 -15.85 15.20
CA SER A 115 -11.58 -15.36 13.82
C SER A 115 -10.53 -16.05 12.95
N VAL A 116 -9.32 -16.33 13.48
CA VAL A 116 -8.29 -17.07 12.73
C VAL A 116 -8.72 -18.51 12.49
N ARG A 117 -9.32 -19.19 13.47
CA ARG A 117 -9.84 -20.57 13.29
C ARG A 117 -11.06 -20.64 12.36
N ALA A 118 -11.88 -19.59 12.32
CA ALA A 118 -13.07 -19.55 11.48
C ALA A 118 -12.78 -19.31 9.99
N ALA A 119 -11.58 -18.82 9.66
CA ALA A 119 -11.16 -18.59 8.28
C ALA A 119 -10.75 -19.89 7.58
N THR A 120 -10.83 -19.90 6.26
CA THR A 120 -10.34 -20.98 5.42
C THR A 120 -8.86 -20.76 5.10
N TRP A 121 -8.03 -21.74 5.45
CA TRP A 121 -6.58 -21.72 5.22
C TRP A 121 -6.19 -22.80 4.21
N GLU A 122 -5.73 -22.38 3.03
CA GLU A 122 -5.23 -23.27 1.98
C GLU A 122 -3.74 -23.57 2.22
N ASP A 123 -3.40 -24.87 2.33
CA ASP A 123 -2.02 -25.33 2.49
C ASP A 123 -1.25 -25.13 1.18
N ILE A 124 -0.17 -24.35 1.24
CA ILE A 124 0.75 -24.10 0.11
C ILE A 124 2.18 -24.56 0.45
N THR A 125 2.33 -25.39 1.48
CA THR A 125 3.65 -25.84 1.96
C THR A 125 4.40 -26.62 0.89
N ASP A 126 3.70 -27.35 0.03
CA ASP A 126 4.27 -28.12 -1.08
C ASP A 126 4.97 -27.25 -2.14
N LYS A 127 4.62 -25.96 -2.20
CA LYS A 127 5.29 -24.98 -3.07
C LYS A 127 6.62 -24.46 -2.50
N ALA A 128 6.91 -24.75 -1.22
CA ALA A 128 8.07 -24.21 -0.52
C ALA A 128 9.15 -25.27 -0.33
N VAL A 129 10.41 -24.88 -0.57
CA VAL A 129 11.58 -25.62 -0.10
C VAL A 129 11.86 -25.25 1.37
N LEU A 130 11.75 -26.23 2.27
CA LEU A 130 11.98 -26.03 3.71
C LEU A 130 13.37 -26.51 4.13
N SER A 131 13.93 -25.88 5.17
CA SER A 131 15.21 -26.27 5.74
C SER A 131 15.22 -27.73 6.19
N SER A 132 16.22 -28.48 5.73
CA SER A 132 16.55 -29.83 6.21
C SER A 132 17.71 -29.80 7.21
N GLY A 133 17.95 -28.66 7.87
CA GLY A 133 19.04 -28.45 8.82
C GLY A 133 20.02 -27.35 8.41
N LEU A 134 19.96 -26.87 7.16
CA LEU A 134 20.76 -25.75 6.69
C LEU A 134 20.09 -24.41 7.02
N ASP A 135 20.86 -23.46 7.55
CA ASP A 135 20.41 -22.09 7.73
C ASP A 135 20.21 -21.40 6.37
N GLN A 136 19.43 -20.33 6.35
CA GLN A 136 19.17 -19.51 5.17
C GLN A 136 18.59 -20.29 3.97
N THR A 137 17.92 -21.42 4.21
CA THR A 137 17.31 -22.23 3.14
C THR A 137 16.17 -21.46 2.50
N PRO A 138 16.28 -21.04 1.22
CA PRO A 138 15.23 -20.27 0.56
C PRO A 138 14.05 -21.18 0.19
N SER A 139 12.83 -20.67 0.34
CA SER A 139 11.60 -21.35 -0.07
C SER A 139 11.49 -21.54 -1.58
N GLY A 140 12.26 -20.78 -2.35
CA GLY A 140 11.99 -20.52 -3.76
C GLY A 140 10.93 -19.42 -3.94
N ASN A 141 10.62 -19.10 -5.20
CA ASN A 141 9.61 -18.10 -5.54
C ASN A 141 8.24 -18.76 -5.66
N ILE A 142 7.48 -18.70 -4.58
CA ILE A 142 6.15 -19.28 -4.48
C ILE A 142 5.16 -18.38 -5.23
N ASP A 143 4.52 -18.92 -6.26
CA ASP A 143 3.47 -18.26 -7.02
C ASP A 143 2.14 -18.23 -6.23
N LEU A 144 1.61 -17.01 -6.04
CA LEU A 144 0.34 -16.73 -5.38
C LEU A 144 -0.72 -16.13 -6.33
N ASN A 145 -0.52 -16.24 -7.65
CA ASN A 145 -1.38 -15.59 -8.67
C ASN A 145 -2.83 -16.07 -8.61
N SER A 146 -3.05 -17.35 -8.36
CA SER A 146 -4.39 -17.92 -8.21
C SER A 146 -5.18 -17.34 -7.01
N PHE A 147 -4.50 -16.83 -5.99
CA PHE A 147 -5.13 -16.12 -4.87
C PHE A 147 -5.38 -14.65 -5.22
N ALA A 148 -4.44 -14.03 -5.93
CA ALA A 148 -4.56 -12.64 -6.39
C ALA A 148 -5.74 -12.44 -7.36
N ALA A 149 -5.95 -13.41 -8.26
CA ALA A 149 -7.04 -13.42 -9.22
C ALA A 149 -8.44 -13.44 -8.58
N ARG A 150 -8.54 -13.75 -7.27
CA ARG A 150 -9.81 -13.73 -6.54
C ARG A 150 -10.25 -12.31 -6.15
N ASN A 151 -9.40 -11.31 -6.37
CA ASN A 151 -9.64 -9.91 -6.07
C ASN A 151 -10.08 -9.65 -4.61
N LYS A 152 -9.45 -10.36 -3.68
CA LYS A 152 -9.65 -10.21 -2.24
C LYS A 152 -8.30 -9.92 -1.58
N SER A 153 -8.34 -9.21 -0.46
CA SER A 153 -7.20 -9.18 0.44
C SER A 153 -6.90 -10.59 0.92
N MET A 154 -5.61 -10.89 1.13
CA MET A 154 -5.19 -12.18 1.64
C MET A 154 -4.27 -12.01 2.85
N ALA A 155 -4.22 -13.04 3.68
CA ALA A 155 -3.28 -13.17 4.78
C ALA A 155 -2.48 -14.47 4.60
N LEU A 156 -1.22 -14.43 5.02
CA LEU A 156 -0.34 -15.60 5.08
C LEU A 156 -0.18 -16.04 6.53
N ALA A 157 -0.11 -17.34 6.77
CA ALA A 157 0.18 -17.89 8.09
C ALA A 157 1.31 -18.92 8.00
N LEU A 158 2.15 -18.92 9.02
CA LEU A 158 3.08 -20.00 9.31
C LEU A 158 2.60 -20.70 10.56
N ALA A 159 2.34 -22.00 10.47
CA ALA A 159 1.87 -22.81 11.59
C ALA A 159 2.95 -23.80 12.00
N TYR A 160 3.24 -23.84 13.30
CA TYR A 160 4.09 -24.83 13.93
C TYR A 160 3.21 -25.78 14.74
N LYS A 161 3.06 -27.01 14.26
CA LYS A 161 2.20 -28.01 14.88
C LYS A 161 2.95 -29.31 15.11
N THR A 162 3.08 -29.73 16.36
CA THR A 162 3.72 -31.00 16.69
C THR A 162 2.69 -32.10 16.92
N SER A 163 3.01 -33.33 16.50
CA SER A 163 2.17 -34.52 16.70
C SER A 163 2.76 -35.49 17.73
N VAL A 164 4.01 -35.27 18.15
CA VAL A 164 4.74 -36.11 19.09
C VAL A 164 5.51 -35.23 20.06
N ILE A 165 5.39 -35.51 21.36
CA ILE A 165 6.20 -34.88 22.41
C ILE A 165 7.61 -35.47 22.33
N LYS A 166 8.62 -34.61 22.18
CA LYS A 166 10.04 -35.00 22.09
C LYS A 166 10.82 -34.37 23.24
N PRO A 167 11.82 -35.05 23.83
CA PRO A 167 12.77 -34.39 24.72
C PRO A 167 13.36 -33.14 24.05
N GLU A 168 13.67 -32.10 24.81
CA GLU A 168 14.11 -30.81 24.24
C GLU A 168 15.35 -30.95 23.35
N ALA A 169 16.27 -31.85 23.72
CA ALA A 169 17.46 -32.16 22.95
C ALA A 169 17.17 -32.77 21.56
N GLN A 170 15.98 -33.32 21.35
CA GLN A 170 15.57 -33.99 20.12
C GLN A 170 14.64 -33.14 19.24
N GLN A 171 13.98 -32.14 19.80
CA GLN A 171 13.08 -31.26 19.05
C GLN A 171 13.85 -30.15 18.33
N ASN A 172 13.56 -29.96 17.03
CA ASN A 172 14.11 -28.86 16.26
C ASN A 172 13.32 -27.58 16.56
N ARG A 173 14.03 -26.45 16.69
CA ARG A 173 13.44 -25.12 16.65
C ARG A 173 13.39 -24.65 15.20
N TRP A 174 12.26 -24.11 14.77
CA TRP A 174 12.12 -23.50 13.46
C TRP A 174 12.33 -21.99 13.54
N VAL A 175 13.08 -21.46 12.59
CA VAL A 175 13.32 -20.03 12.42
C VAL A 175 13.00 -19.63 10.99
N VAL A 176 12.29 -18.52 10.86
CA VAL A 176 12.04 -17.84 9.59
C VAL A 176 12.95 -16.62 9.55
N ARG A 177 13.95 -16.64 8.68
CA ARG A 177 15.06 -15.66 8.60
C ARG A 177 14.73 -14.45 7.74
N SER A 178 13.80 -14.59 6.81
CA SER A 178 13.34 -13.50 5.95
C SER A 178 11.91 -13.78 5.51
N PHE A 179 11.26 -12.75 5.00
CA PHE A 179 9.94 -12.86 4.39
C PHE A 179 9.85 -11.72 3.40
N ASP A 180 9.62 -12.05 2.14
CA ASP A 180 9.66 -11.14 1.00
C ASP A 180 8.44 -11.45 0.12
N LEU A 181 7.43 -10.60 0.22
CA LEU A 181 6.22 -10.68 -0.58
C LEU A 181 6.19 -9.52 -1.55
N LYS A 182 6.10 -9.83 -2.84
CA LYS A 182 6.17 -8.85 -3.93
C LYS A 182 5.05 -9.02 -4.93
N SER A 183 4.64 -7.91 -5.52
CA SER A 183 3.83 -7.88 -6.73
C SER A 183 4.66 -7.35 -7.90
N THR A 184 4.50 -7.91 -9.08
CA THR A 184 5.09 -7.39 -10.32
C THR A 184 3.96 -6.99 -11.25
N ASN A 185 3.98 -5.75 -11.73
CA ASN A 185 2.96 -5.26 -12.66
C ASN A 185 3.20 -5.78 -14.09
N GLN A 186 2.25 -5.52 -15.00
CA GLN A 186 2.35 -5.95 -16.40
C GLN A 186 3.53 -5.35 -17.18
N GLN A 187 4.19 -4.33 -16.63
CA GLN A 187 5.38 -3.69 -17.20
C GLN A 187 6.68 -4.27 -16.63
N GLY A 188 6.59 -5.24 -15.71
CA GLY A 188 7.74 -5.86 -15.06
C GLY A 188 8.24 -5.11 -13.83
N GLU A 189 7.55 -4.06 -13.36
CA GLU A 189 7.97 -3.30 -12.18
C GLU A 189 7.54 -4.02 -10.90
N GLU A 190 8.51 -4.24 -10.00
CA GLU A 190 8.26 -4.86 -8.69
C GLU A 190 7.82 -3.81 -7.65
N THR A 191 6.83 -4.19 -6.84
CA THR A 191 6.42 -3.50 -5.63
C THR A 191 6.51 -4.46 -4.45
N VAL A 192 7.12 -4.00 -3.35
CA VAL A 192 7.19 -4.78 -2.11
C VAL A 192 5.87 -4.62 -1.35
N LEU A 193 5.13 -5.71 -1.19
CA LEU A 193 3.86 -5.73 -0.45
C LEU A 193 4.09 -5.94 1.04
N ALA A 194 5.05 -6.79 1.40
CA ALA A 194 5.43 -7.03 2.78
C ALA A 194 6.86 -7.56 2.89
N THR A 195 7.54 -7.19 3.98
CA THR A 195 8.82 -7.77 4.41
C THR A 195 8.67 -8.37 5.80
N MET A 196 9.70 -9.05 6.32
CA MET A 196 9.73 -9.50 7.72
C MET A 196 9.35 -8.39 8.71
N ALA A 197 9.79 -7.16 8.48
CA ALA A 197 9.50 -6.02 9.36
C ALA A 197 8.11 -5.40 9.14
N THR A 198 7.55 -5.47 7.92
CA THR A 198 6.32 -4.76 7.57
C THR A 198 5.08 -5.65 7.42
N ALA A 199 5.26 -6.97 7.49
CA ALA A 199 4.21 -7.97 7.38
C ALA A 199 3.20 -7.94 8.55
N GLY A 200 3.46 -7.21 9.63
CA GLY A 200 2.49 -6.98 10.70
C GLY A 200 2.04 -8.26 11.41
N TRP A 201 3.01 -9.10 11.78
CA TRP A 201 2.79 -10.41 12.37
C TRP A 201 1.99 -10.36 13.68
N THR A 202 1.06 -11.29 13.85
CA THR A 202 0.38 -11.59 15.11
C THR A 202 0.50 -13.08 15.41
N ALA A 203 0.97 -13.43 16.61
CA ALA A 203 1.09 -14.82 17.04
C ALA A 203 -0.17 -15.29 17.79
N PHE A 204 -0.55 -16.54 17.56
CA PHE A 204 -1.69 -17.21 18.18
C PHE A 204 -1.24 -18.56 18.69
N ASN A 205 -1.66 -18.90 19.90
CA ASN A 205 -1.53 -20.24 20.45
C ASN A 205 -2.91 -20.89 20.47
N PHE A 206 -3.05 -22.01 19.77
CA PHE A 206 -4.31 -22.75 19.70
C PHE A 206 -4.38 -23.94 20.62
N SER A 207 -3.26 -24.56 20.93
CA SER A 207 -3.14 -25.61 21.93
C SER A 207 -1.68 -25.82 22.28
N GLY A 208 -1.43 -26.32 23.49
CA GLY A 208 -0.08 -26.58 23.95
C GLY A 208 0.39 -25.59 25.00
N PRO A 209 1.71 -25.42 25.17
CA PRO A 209 2.26 -24.56 26.20
C PRO A 209 1.88 -23.11 25.94
N ALA A 210 1.63 -22.30 26.98
CA ALA A 210 1.19 -20.90 26.86
C ALA A 210 2.15 -19.93 26.13
N THR A 211 3.28 -20.42 25.63
CA THR A 211 4.20 -19.66 24.77
C THR A 211 3.62 -19.50 23.37
N THR A 212 4.14 -18.53 22.62
CA THR A 212 3.82 -18.29 21.21
C THR A 212 5.12 -18.10 20.41
N TRP A 213 5.02 -17.99 19.10
CA TRP A 213 6.12 -17.52 18.25
C TRP A 213 6.75 -16.23 18.77
N SER A 214 8.10 -16.17 18.77
CA SER A 214 8.85 -14.94 18.99
C SER A 214 8.91 -14.14 17.68
N ILE A 215 8.49 -12.87 17.72
CA ILE A 215 8.42 -11.99 16.55
C ILE A 215 9.44 -10.86 16.70
N THR A 216 10.27 -10.67 15.69
CA THR A 216 11.17 -9.51 15.54
C THR A 216 11.13 -9.01 14.11
N SER A 217 11.67 -7.81 13.85
CA SER A 217 11.83 -7.31 12.48
C SER A 217 12.81 -8.11 11.62
N ALA A 218 13.62 -8.99 12.23
CA ALA A 218 14.65 -9.77 11.55
C ALA A 218 14.27 -11.25 11.38
N GLN A 219 13.41 -11.80 12.23
CA GLN A 219 13.10 -13.23 12.24
C GLN A 219 11.86 -13.57 13.08
N LEU A 220 11.29 -14.73 12.77
CA LEU A 220 10.26 -15.41 13.57
C LEU A 220 10.85 -16.71 14.12
N LEU A 221 10.62 -17.03 15.40
CA LEU A 221 11.12 -18.26 16.01
C LEU A 221 10.01 -19.02 16.73
N THR A 222 9.98 -20.34 16.55
CA THR A 222 9.15 -21.22 17.38
C THR A 222 9.82 -21.47 18.72
N VAL A 223 9.03 -21.93 19.69
CA VAL A 223 9.51 -22.38 21.00
C VAL A 223 9.58 -23.91 20.99
N ARG A 224 10.60 -24.48 21.63
CA ARG A 224 10.66 -25.93 21.85
C ARG A 224 9.95 -26.26 23.15
N ASN A 225 9.19 -27.35 23.15
CA ASN A 225 8.49 -27.83 24.32
C ASN A 225 8.54 -29.36 24.40
N SER A 226 8.99 -29.86 25.55
CA SER A 226 9.21 -31.29 25.79
C SER A 226 8.14 -31.96 26.67
N THR A 227 7.09 -31.23 27.03
CA THR A 227 6.04 -31.69 27.94
C THR A 227 4.65 -31.73 27.30
N GLU A 228 4.41 -30.91 26.28
CA GLU A 228 3.12 -30.73 25.62
C GLU A 228 3.30 -30.66 24.09
N LEU A 229 2.25 -31.01 23.36
CA LEU A 229 2.17 -30.73 21.92
C LEU A 229 1.99 -29.24 21.68
N ASP A 230 2.20 -28.80 20.45
CA ASP A 230 2.19 -27.38 20.05
C ASP A 230 1.28 -27.22 18.82
N ASP A 231 0.53 -26.13 18.77
CA ASP A 231 -0.27 -25.67 17.62
C ASP A 231 -0.27 -24.14 17.61
N ASP A 232 0.92 -23.59 17.39
CA ASP A 232 1.19 -22.17 17.39
C ASP A 232 1.28 -21.61 15.96
N TRP A 233 0.55 -20.54 15.70
CA TRP A 233 0.49 -19.88 14.41
C TRP A 233 1.05 -18.46 14.50
N VAL A 234 1.64 -17.99 13.41
CA VAL A 234 1.95 -16.58 13.22
C VAL A 234 1.37 -16.11 11.89
N VAL A 235 0.53 -15.08 11.94
CA VAL A 235 -0.30 -14.63 10.83
C VAL A 235 0.10 -13.22 10.43
N THR A 236 0.26 -12.95 9.14
CA THR A 236 0.51 -11.59 8.63
C THR A 236 -0.72 -10.71 8.81
N LYS A 237 -0.53 -9.39 8.77
CA LYS A 237 -1.64 -8.50 8.42
C LYS A 237 -2.19 -8.86 7.03
N GLN A 238 -3.42 -8.47 6.73
CA GLN A 238 -3.97 -8.60 5.39
C GLN A 238 -3.29 -7.63 4.42
N PHE A 239 -3.05 -8.09 3.20
CA PHE A 239 -2.54 -7.29 2.10
C PHE A 239 -3.42 -7.46 0.87
N ASN A 240 -3.55 -6.40 0.08
CA ASN A 240 -4.24 -6.46 -1.20
C ASN A 240 -3.20 -6.76 -2.29
N PRO A 241 -3.26 -7.94 -2.94
CA PRO A 241 -2.31 -8.33 -4.00
C PRO A 241 -2.34 -7.38 -5.20
N ASN A 242 -3.51 -6.78 -5.46
CA ASN A 242 -3.74 -5.90 -6.59
C ASN A 242 -3.49 -4.43 -6.20
N SER A 243 -2.98 -4.14 -5.00
CA SER A 243 -2.72 -2.76 -4.57
C SER A 243 -1.71 -2.07 -5.49
N THR A 244 -1.96 -0.80 -5.81
CA THR A 244 -0.99 0.07 -6.50
C THR A 244 -0.93 1.43 -5.83
N THR A 245 0.21 2.10 -5.97
CA THR A 245 0.33 3.51 -5.61
C THR A 245 -0.38 4.38 -6.66
N PRO A 246 -1.18 5.38 -6.26
CA PRO A 246 -1.75 6.34 -7.19
C PRO A 246 -0.69 7.18 -7.90
N ASP A 247 -0.98 7.57 -9.14
CA ASP A 247 -0.13 8.47 -9.91
C ASP A 247 -0.13 9.88 -9.27
N ILE A 248 1.03 10.55 -9.27
CA ILE A 248 1.22 11.82 -8.57
C ILE A 248 1.40 12.99 -9.52
N GLY A 249 0.81 14.13 -9.20
CA GLY A 249 1.04 15.38 -9.92
C GLY A 249 2.32 16.08 -9.47
N GLU A 250 2.76 17.04 -10.27
CA GLU A 250 3.80 18.01 -9.93
C GLU A 250 3.12 19.32 -9.50
N SER A 251 3.39 19.80 -8.28
CA SER A 251 2.91 21.11 -7.86
C SER A 251 3.76 22.19 -8.53
N ILE A 252 3.19 22.93 -9.46
CA ILE A 252 3.91 23.92 -10.28
C ILE A 252 3.62 25.37 -9.86
N LYS A 253 2.59 25.59 -9.04
CA LYS A 253 2.22 26.92 -8.52
C LYS A 253 1.62 26.80 -7.11
N ASN A 254 2.00 27.73 -6.23
CA ASN A 254 1.33 28.02 -4.96
C ASN A 254 0.78 29.47 -4.90
N ILE A 255 0.11 29.82 -3.80
CA ILE A 255 -0.53 31.14 -3.58
C ILE A 255 0.43 32.33 -3.67
N SER A 256 1.72 32.12 -3.38
CA SER A 256 2.73 33.19 -3.33
C SER A 256 3.36 33.45 -4.71
N GLN A 257 3.01 32.64 -5.71
CA GLN A 257 3.60 32.69 -7.04
C GLN A 257 2.58 33.19 -8.07
N ASN A 258 3.06 33.99 -9.01
CA ASN A 258 2.35 34.24 -10.26
C ASN A 258 3.00 33.40 -11.36
N LEU A 259 2.21 32.53 -12.00
CA LEU A 259 2.70 31.63 -13.04
C LEU A 259 1.89 31.88 -14.31
N THR A 260 2.54 32.48 -15.32
CA THR A 260 1.92 32.81 -16.61
C THR A 260 2.27 31.80 -17.70
N ASN A 261 3.27 30.96 -17.47
CA ASN A 261 3.63 29.87 -18.36
C ASN A 261 4.33 28.74 -17.60
N TYR A 262 4.25 27.53 -18.14
CA TYR A 262 4.96 26.35 -17.64
C TYR A 262 5.53 25.56 -18.83
N THR A 263 6.67 24.92 -18.63
CA THR A 263 7.38 24.21 -19.70
C THR A 263 7.64 22.77 -19.31
N ARG A 264 7.44 21.84 -20.26
CA ARG A 264 7.76 20.42 -20.11
C ARG A 264 8.50 19.88 -21.33
N VAL A 265 9.48 19.01 -21.12
CA VAL A 265 10.17 18.27 -22.19
C VAL A 265 9.80 16.79 -22.10
N TYR A 266 9.44 16.19 -23.23
CA TYR A 266 9.17 14.76 -23.36
C TYR A 266 10.34 14.05 -24.03
N THR A 267 10.76 12.91 -23.47
CA THR A 267 11.91 12.13 -23.95
C THR A 267 11.52 10.89 -24.75
N LYS A 268 10.22 10.58 -24.83
CA LYS A 268 9.66 9.45 -25.57
C LYS A 268 8.56 9.96 -26.51
N ALA A 269 8.50 9.39 -27.70
CA ALA A 269 7.38 9.61 -28.61
C ALA A 269 6.13 8.93 -28.07
N GLY A 270 4.96 9.52 -28.33
CA GLY A 270 3.68 9.02 -27.87
C GLY A 270 2.61 10.10 -27.79
N VAL A 271 1.38 9.65 -27.53
CA VAL A 271 0.25 10.52 -27.24
C VAL A 271 0.09 10.65 -25.73
N TYR A 272 0.11 11.88 -25.23
CA TYR A 272 0.04 12.20 -23.81
C TYR A 272 -1.20 13.02 -23.50
N LYS A 273 -2.01 12.55 -22.55
CA LYS A 273 -3.08 13.35 -21.95
C LYS A 273 -2.51 14.12 -20.77
N VAL A 274 -2.18 15.38 -21.03
CA VAL A 274 -1.70 16.34 -20.05
C VAL A 274 -2.89 16.89 -19.27
N THR A 275 -2.74 17.05 -17.96
CA THR A 275 -3.80 17.62 -17.12
C THR A 275 -3.27 18.69 -16.19
N PHE A 276 -3.98 19.81 -16.10
CA PHE A 276 -3.77 20.84 -15.09
C PHE A 276 -4.98 20.89 -14.16
N VAL A 277 -4.73 20.83 -12.85
CA VAL A 277 -5.73 21.13 -11.82
C VAL A 277 -5.39 22.46 -11.18
N ALA A 278 -6.25 23.44 -11.43
CA ALA A 278 -6.24 24.73 -10.77
C ALA A 278 -7.17 24.67 -9.55
N THR A 279 -6.71 25.13 -8.40
CA THR A 279 -7.51 25.11 -7.16
C THR A 279 -7.38 26.42 -6.41
N ASN A 280 -8.53 26.98 -6.01
CA ASN A 280 -8.64 28.02 -4.98
C ASN A 280 -9.16 27.36 -3.71
N ALA A 281 -8.58 27.67 -2.56
CA ALA A 281 -8.98 27.10 -1.28
C ALA A 281 -8.82 28.10 -0.13
N ASN A 282 -9.77 28.06 0.81
CA ASN A 282 -9.66 28.76 2.08
C ASN A 282 -9.76 27.74 3.24
N LEU A 283 -9.87 28.22 4.48
CA LEU A 283 -9.93 27.35 5.66
C LEU A 283 -11.10 26.35 5.63
N GLU A 284 -12.20 26.68 4.96
CA GLU A 284 -13.46 25.94 5.03
C GLU A 284 -13.81 25.20 3.73
N ARG A 285 -13.31 25.64 2.58
CA ARG A 285 -13.74 25.17 1.26
C ARG A 285 -12.57 25.10 0.27
N SER A 286 -12.72 24.25 -0.75
CA SER A 286 -11.87 24.24 -1.94
C SER A 286 -12.74 24.17 -3.21
N ALA A 287 -12.28 24.83 -4.28
CA ALA A 287 -12.93 24.85 -5.58
C ALA A 287 -11.88 24.61 -6.68
N THR A 288 -12.17 23.70 -7.60
CA THR A 288 -11.19 23.17 -8.56
C THR A 288 -11.72 23.22 -9.99
N VAL A 289 -10.84 23.60 -10.93
CA VAL A 289 -11.04 23.47 -12.38
C VAL A 289 -9.99 22.51 -12.94
N VAL A 290 -10.42 21.57 -13.79
CA VAL A 290 -9.55 20.60 -14.49
C VAL A 290 -9.49 20.96 -15.97
N LYS A 291 -8.28 21.03 -16.54
CA LYS A 291 -8.06 21.19 -17.98
C LYS A 291 -7.22 20.03 -18.50
N GLU A 292 -7.75 19.32 -19.48
CA GLU A 292 -7.07 18.19 -20.14
C GLU A 292 -6.71 18.58 -21.58
N ILE A 293 -5.49 18.24 -21.99
CA ILE A 293 -4.93 18.57 -23.30
C ILE A 293 -4.26 17.30 -23.84
N GLU A 294 -4.56 16.94 -25.09
CA GLU A 294 -3.85 15.87 -25.78
C GLU A 294 -2.65 16.44 -26.54
N LEU A 295 -1.47 15.86 -26.31
CA LEU A 295 -0.23 16.18 -27.01
C LEU A 295 0.27 14.97 -27.79
N ASN A 296 0.71 15.21 -29.01
CA ASN A 296 1.38 14.21 -29.85
C ASN A 296 2.89 14.49 -29.91
N ILE A 297 3.70 13.61 -29.33
CA ILE A 297 5.16 13.69 -29.39
C ILE A 297 5.66 12.73 -30.46
N THR A 298 6.26 13.25 -31.51
CA THR A 298 6.83 12.47 -32.61
C THR A 298 8.34 12.28 -32.42
N GLN A 299 8.92 11.36 -33.18
CA GLN A 299 10.38 11.30 -33.32
C GLN A 299 10.96 12.60 -33.88
#